data_AF-A0A670J4E1-F1
#
_entry.id   AF-A0A670J4E1-F1
#
_cell.length_a   1.000
_cell.length_b   1.000
_cell.length_c   1.000
_cell.angle_alpha   90.00
_cell.angle_beta   90.00
_cell.angle_gamma   90.00
#
_symmetry.space_group_name_H-M   'P 1'
#
loop_
_entity.id
_entity.type
_entity.pdbx_description
1 polymer ?
#
loop_
_entity_poly.entity_id
_entity_poly.type
_entity_poly.pdbx_seq_one_letter_code
_entity_poly.pdbx_strand_id
1 'polypeptide(L)'
;MATNDSVEYIDSFLPENPLQQPFKNAWTYMLNNYTKYQIATWGSLLVHELSYFLICLPGFIFQFIPYMQKYKIQQDKPETWERQWKCFKALMFNHFFIQFPLILGTYYFTEYFNIPYDWESMPRCCYSCDLLWLSAIHYCV
;
A
#
# COMPACT_ATOMS: atom_id res chain seq x y z
N MET A 1 13.14 27.68 -5.31
CA MET A 1 13.95 27.51 -6.54
C MET A 1 15.03 26.43 -6.40
N ALA A 2 15.63 26.17 -5.23
CA ALA A 2 16.67 25.14 -5.08
C ALA A 2 16.20 23.68 -4.94
N THR A 3 14.90 23.41 -4.81
CA THR A 3 14.36 22.05 -4.57
C THR A 3 14.11 21.27 -5.86
N ASN A 4 13.88 21.94 -7.00
CA ASN A 4 13.54 21.27 -8.25
C ASN A 4 14.79 20.63 -8.90
N ASP A 5 15.91 21.34 -8.91
CA ASP A 5 17.16 20.86 -9.52
C ASP A 5 17.71 19.59 -8.84
N SER A 6 17.55 19.48 -7.51
CA SER A 6 17.99 18.29 -6.75
C SER A 6 17.10 17.08 -7.01
N VAL A 7 15.79 17.29 -7.21
CA VAL A 7 14.85 16.20 -7.54
C VAL A 7 15.11 15.71 -8.96
N GLU A 8 15.33 16.62 -9.89
CA GLU A 8 15.62 16.31 -11.30
C GLU A 8 16.97 15.60 -11.47
N TYR A 9 17.98 15.97 -10.66
CA TYR A 9 19.27 15.28 -10.61
C TYR A 9 19.13 13.84 -10.09
N ILE A 10 18.42 13.63 -8.97
CA ILE A 10 18.19 12.29 -8.42
C ILE A 10 17.36 11.43 -9.39
N ASP A 11 16.39 12.02 -10.08
CA ASP A 11 15.57 11.36 -11.10
C ASP A 11 16.39 10.86 -12.29
N SER A 12 17.49 11.54 -12.64
CA SER A 12 18.37 11.15 -13.76
C SER A 12 19.18 9.86 -13.49
N PHE A 13 19.35 9.47 -12.22
CA PHE A 13 20.05 8.23 -11.85
C PHE A 13 19.13 7.02 -11.72
N LEU A 14 17.81 7.21 -11.79
CA LEU A 14 16.86 6.10 -11.69
C LEU A 14 16.71 5.43 -13.06
N PRO A 15 16.87 4.09 -13.15
CA PRO A 15 16.68 3.37 -14.40
C PRO A 15 15.21 3.48 -14.86
N GLU A 16 15.01 3.63 -16.17
CA GLU A 16 13.66 3.61 -16.76
C GLU A 16 12.98 2.27 -16.45
N ASN A 17 11.84 2.33 -15.76
CA ASN A 17 11.07 1.14 -15.43
C ASN A 17 10.13 0.83 -16.62
N PRO A 18 10.20 -0.36 -17.25
CA PRO A 18 9.30 -0.74 -18.33
C PRO A 18 7.81 -0.73 -17.91
N LEU A 19 7.52 -0.76 -16.61
CA LEU A 19 6.16 -0.66 -16.06
C LEU A 19 5.67 0.79 -15.89
N GLN A 20 6.53 1.79 -16.10
CA GLN A 20 6.17 3.20 -15.90
C GLN A 20 5.12 3.67 -16.92
N GLN A 21 5.25 3.26 -18.18
CA GLN A 21 4.30 3.63 -19.25
C GLN A 21 2.88 3.08 -19.05
N PRO A 22 2.67 1.79 -18.77
CA PRO A 22 1.32 1.28 -18.49
C PRO A 22 0.74 1.91 -17.21
N PHE A 23 1.57 2.19 -16.19
CA PHE A 23 1.11 2.86 -14.98
C PHE A 23 0.70 4.32 -15.26
N LYS A 24 1.47 5.06 -16.06
CA LYS A 24 1.13 6.42 -16.52
C LYS A 24 -0.23 6.45 -17.21
N ASN A 25 -0.43 5.55 -18.17
CA ASN A 25 -1.68 5.46 -18.92
C ASN A 25 -2.86 5.11 -18.01
N ALA A 26 -2.69 4.18 -17.07
CA ALA A 26 -3.71 3.83 -16.09
C ALA A 26 -4.04 5.02 -15.15
N TRP A 27 -3.03 5.75 -14.68
CA TRP A 27 -3.19 6.91 -13.82
C TRP A 27 -3.94 8.05 -14.52
N THR A 28 -3.54 8.39 -15.75
CA THR A 28 -4.23 9.39 -16.57
C THR A 28 -5.67 8.98 -16.87
N TYR A 29 -5.92 7.70 -17.13
CA TYR A 29 -7.29 7.19 -17.32
C TYR A 29 -8.13 7.36 -16.05
N MET A 30 -7.57 7.08 -14.87
CA MET A 30 -8.26 7.25 -13.59
C MET A 30 -8.58 8.72 -13.32
N LEU A 31 -7.62 9.63 -13.49
CA LEU A 31 -7.80 11.07 -13.30
C LEU A 31 -8.90 11.66 -14.21
N ASN A 32 -9.02 11.15 -15.44
CA ASN A 32 -10.02 11.64 -16.39
C ASN A 32 -11.44 11.11 -16.13
N ASN A 33 -11.58 9.95 -15.48
CA ASN A 33 -12.87 9.29 -15.27
C ASN A 33 -13.42 9.41 -13.83
N TYR A 34 -12.55 9.67 -12.84
CA TYR A 34 -12.92 9.67 -11.42
C TYR A 34 -12.55 10.99 -10.74
N THR A 35 -13.31 11.34 -9.71
CA THR A 35 -13.01 12.51 -8.87
C THR A 35 -11.77 12.28 -8.01
N LYS A 36 -11.06 13.35 -7.64
CA LYS A 36 -9.92 13.30 -6.71
C LYS A 36 -10.27 12.56 -5.41
N TYR A 37 -11.47 12.82 -4.88
CA TYR A 37 -11.98 12.11 -3.71
C TYR A 37 -12.07 10.60 -3.93
N GLN A 38 -12.62 10.15 -5.06
CA GLN A 38 -12.75 8.73 -5.33
C GLN A 38 -11.39 8.05 -5.51
N ILE A 39 -10.45 8.70 -6.19
CA ILE A 39 -9.10 8.16 -6.41
C ILE A 39 -8.35 8.10 -5.08
N ALA A 40 -8.34 9.19 -4.32
CA ALA A 40 -7.62 9.28 -3.04
C ALA A 40 -8.19 8.32 -1.99
N THR A 41 -9.51 8.10 -2.00
CA THR A 41 -10.19 7.30 -0.99
C THR A 41 -10.32 5.84 -1.43
N TRP A 42 -11.02 5.57 -2.52
CA TRP A 42 -11.29 4.21 -2.99
C TRP A 42 -10.09 3.60 -3.72
N GLY A 43 -9.33 4.40 -4.47
CA GLY A 43 -8.10 3.94 -5.11
C GLY A 43 -7.07 3.50 -4.08
N SER A 44 -6.79 4.34 -3.08
CA SER A 44 -5.86 4.00 -1.99
C SER A 44 -6.35 2.80 -1.16
N LEU A 45 -7.64 2.72 -0.85
CA LEU A 45 -8.22 1.59 -0.15
C LEU A 45 -8.01 0.28 -0.91
N LEU A 46 -8.32 0.27 -2.21
CA LEU A 46 -8.26 -0.93 -3.03
C LEU A 46 -6.81 -1.39 -3.22
N VAL A 47 -5.88 -0.48 -3.50
CA VAL A 47 -4.45 -0.82 -3.59
C VAL A 47 -3.93 -1.35 -2.26
N HIS A 48 -4.32 -0.71 -1.15
CA HIS A 48 -3.91 -1.12 0.18
C HIS A 48 -4.45 -2.50 0.57
N GLU A 49 -5.76 -2.73 0.44
CA GLU A 49 -6.38 -4.00 0.76
C GLU A 49 -5.84 -5.12 -0.14
N LEU A 50 -5.77 -4.92 -1.46
CA LEU A 50 -5.28 -5.95 -2.37
C LEU A 50 -3.84 -6.34 -2.10
N SER A 51 -2.94 -5.36 -1.92
CA SER A 51 -1.54 -5.64 -1.62
C SER A 51 -1.37 -6.34 -0.26
N TYR A 52 -2.10 -5.87 0.76
CA TYR A 52 -2.08 -6.46 2.09
C TYR A 52 -2.59 -7.91 2.08
N PHE A 53 -3.72 -8.17 1.43
CA PHE A 53 -4.25 -9.51 1.27
C PHE A 53 -3.31 -10.40 0.46
N LEU A 54 -2.75 -9.93 -0.66
CA LEU A 54 -1.84 -10.72 -1.50
C LEU A 54 -0.56 -11.13 -0.76
N ILE A 55 -0.01 -10.26 0.09
CA ILE A 55 1.19 -10.55 0.87
C ILE A 55 0.85 -11.47 2.07
N CYS A 56 -0.31 -11.29 2.70
CA CYS A 56 -0.71 -12.06 3.87
C CYS A 56 -1.24 -13.48 3.51
N LEU A 57 -1.85 -13.64 2.35
CA LEU A 57 -2.43 -14.90 1.87
C LEU A 57 -1.43 -16.08 1.84
N PRO A 58 -0.21 -15.97 1.26
CA PRO A 58 0.75 -17.08 1.24
C PRO A 58 1.19 -17.47 2.65
N GLY A 59 1.38 -16.49 3.56
CA GLY A 59 1.72 -16.75 4.96
C GLY A 59 0.64 -17.55 5.68
N PHE A 60 -0.63 -17.18 5.47
CA PHE A 60 -1.78 -17.90 6.02
C PHE A 60 -1.86 -19.33 5.46
N ILE A 61 -1.70 -19.52 4.15
CA ILE A 61 -1.74 -20.83 3.50
C ILE A 61 -0.62 -21.75 4.02
N PHE A 62 0.60 -21.23 4.20
CA PHE A 62 1.73 -22.03 4.68
C PHE A 62 1.52 -22.58 6.09
N GLN A 63 0.68 -21.97 6.92
CA GLN A 63 0.34 -22.50 8.25
C GLN A 63 -0.51 -23.78 8.21
N PHE A 64 -1.31 -23.98 7.14
CA PHE A 64 -2.16 -25.16 6.96
C PHE A 64 -1.45 -26.32 6.25
N ILE A 65 -0.30 -26.06 5.62
CA ILE A 65 0.48 -27.12 4.96
C ILE A 65 1.33 -27.85 6.02
N PRO A 66 1.03 -29.14 6.32
CA PRO A 66 1.73 -29.89 7.38
C PRO A 66 3.23 -30.04 7.11
N TYR A 67 3.65 -30.04 5.83
CA TYR A 67 5.07 -30.11 5.45
C TYR A 67 5.88 -28.87 5.85
N MET A 68 5.24 -27.70 5.92
CA MET A 68 5.90 -26.42 6.22
C MET A 68 5.94 -26.13 7.73
N GLN A 69 5.14 -26.85 8.53
CA GLN A 69 5.10 -26.68 9.99
C GLN A 69 6.43 -27.04 10.67
N LYS A 70 7.28 -27.85 10.02
CA LYS A 70 8.62 -28.19 10.53
C LYS A 70 9.60 -27.01 10.57
N TYR A 71 9.36 -25.96 9.78
CA TYR A 71 10.21 -24.76 9.72
C TYR A 71 9.76 -23.66 10.69
N LYS A 72 8.81 -23.95 11.59
CA LYS A 72 8.33 -22.98 12.58
C LYS A 72 9.36 -22.79 13.70
N ILE A 73 9.57 -21.52 14.07
CA ILE A 73 10.46 -21.11 15.17
C ILE A 73 9.88 -21.53 16.55
N GLN A 74 8.55 -21.60 16.68
CA GLN A 74 7.85 -22.05 17.90
C GLN A 74 7.00 -23.29 17.60
N GLN A 75 7.56 -24.48 17.84
CA GLN A 75 6.88 -25.76 17.65
C GLN A 75 5.86 -26.07 18.76
N ASP A 76 6.06 -25.52 19.97
CA ASP A 76 5.26 -25.81 21.16
C ASP A 76 3.88 -25.14 21.21
N LYS A 77 3.55 -24.30 20.23
CA LYS A 77 2.23 -23.65 20.14
C LYS A 77 1.47 -24.18 18.92
N PRO A 78 0.54 -25.14 19.11
CA PRO A 78 -0.30 -25.59 18.02
C PRO A 78 -1.19 -24.44 17.54
N GLU A 79 -1.21 -24.24 16.23
CA GLU A 79 -2.04 -23.25 15.58
C GLU A 79 -3.42 -23.84 15.37
N THR A 80 -4.24 -23.73 16.42
CA THR A 80 -5.64 -24.13 16.35
C THR A 80 -6.41 -23.14 15.48
N TRP A 81 -7.35 -23.66 14.70
CA TRP A 81 -8.24 -22.86 13.85
C TRP A 81 -8.91 -21.72 14.63
N GLU A 82 -9.31 -21.97 15.88
CA GLU A 82 -9.93 -20.97 16.75
C GLU A 82 -9.03 -19.78 17.06
N ARG A 83 -7.73 -20.02 17.29
CA ARG A 83 -6.75 -18.96 17.57
C ARG A 83 -6.48 -18.12 16.34
N GLN A 84 -6.32 -18.77 15.18
CA GLN A 84 -6.16 -18.05 13.92
C GLN A 84 -7.40 -17.23 13.57
N TRP A 85 -8.60 -17.78 13.77
CA TRP A 85 -9.85 -17.07 13.56
C TRP A 85 -10.03 -15.87 14.51
N LYS A 86 -9.57 -15.99 15.76
CA LYS A 86 -9.54 -14.87 16.71
C LYS A 86 -8.56 -13.78 16.26
N CYS A 87 -7.38 -14.16 15.78
CA CYS A 87 -6.39 -13.22 15.24
C CYS A 87 -6.92 -12.52 13.99
N PHE A 88 -7.48 -13.28 13.05
CA PHE A 88 -8.09 -12.75 11.82
C PHE A 88 -9.21 -11.75 12.12
N LYS A 89 -10.07 -12.05 13.09
CA LYS A 89 -11.11 -11.10 13.54
C LYS A 89 -10.53 -9.81 14.12
N ALA A 90 -9.47 -9.90 14.92
CA ALA A 90 -8.81 -8.71 15.46
C ALA A 90 -8.14 -7.88 14.35
N LEU A 91 -7.52 -8.54 13.38
CA LEU A 91 -6.91 -7.91 12.21
C LEU A 91 -7.95 -7.17 11.35
N MET A 92 -9.06 -7.84 11.03
CA MET A 92 -10.18 -7.24 10.30
C MET A 92 -10.74 -6.03 11.05
N PHE A 93 -10.90 -6.13 12.38
CA PHE A 93 -11.36 -5.01 13.20
C PHE A 93 -10.39 -3.82 13.12
N ASN A 94 -9.08 -4.04 13.27
CA ASN A 94 -8.10 -2.97 13.17
C ASN A 94 -8.12 -2.32 11.76
N HIS A 95 -8.19 -3.13 10.70
CA HIS A 95 -8.27 -2.62 9.33
C HIS A 95 -9.52 -1.76 9.09
N PHE A 96 -10.71 -2.23 9.46
CA PHE A 96 -11.93 -1.48 9.20
C PHE A 96 -12.11 -0.26 10.10
N PHE A 97 -11.67 -0.32 11.36
CA PHE A 97 -11.96 0.75 12.33
C PHE A 97 -10.82 1.75 12.51
N ILE A 98 -9.59 1.40 12.17
CA ILE A 98 -8.43 2.29 12.29
C ILE A 98 -7.92 2.69 10.90
N GLN A 99 -7.70 1.73 10.01
CA GLN A 99 -7.14 1.98 8.69
C GLN A 99 -8.08 2.79 7.79
N PHE A 100 -9.35 2.37 7.71
CA PHE A 100 -10.34 3.02 6.85
C PHE A 100 -10.55 4.51 7.17
N PRO A 101 -10.78 4.92 8.44
CA PRO A 101 -10.88 6.34 8.78
C PRO A 101 -9.57 7.12 8.53
N LEU A 102 -8.41 6.48 8.64
CA LEU A 102 -7.13 7.11 8.29
C LEU A 102 -7.03 7.41 6.77
N ILE A 103 -7.47 6.47 5.93
CA ILE A 103 -7.52 6.64 4.47
C ILE A 103 -8.50 7.76 4.10
N LEU A 104 -9.68 7.82 4.74
CA LEU A 104 -10.61 8.93 4.56
C LEU A 104 -9.99 10.28 4.95
N GLY A 105 -9.25 10.32 6.06
CA GLY A 105 -8.54 11.50 6.52
C GLY A 105 -7.45 11.96 5.56
N THR A 106 -6.85 11.04 4.80
CA THR A 106 -5.78 11.33 3.84
C THR A 106 -6.27 12.27 2.74
N TYR A 107 -7.50 12.14 2.26
CA TYR A 107 -8.09 13.09 1.31
C TYR A 107 -8.14 14.53 1.88
N TYR A 108 -8.68 14.68 3.10
CA TYR A 108 -8.75 15.99 3.75
C TYR A 108 -7.38 16.59 3.99
N PHE A 109 -6.39 15.76 4.34
CA PHE A 109 -5.00 16.19 4.47
C PHE A 109 -4.45 16.73 3.15
N THR A 110 -4.61 16.00 2.05
CA THR A 110 -4.09 16.42 0.73
C THR A 110 -4.75 17.69 0.20
N GLU A 111 -6.06 17.88 0.45
CA GLU A 111 -6.78 19.10 0.08
C GLU A 111 -6.34 20.29 0.94
N TYR A 112 -6.11 20.09 2.24
CA TYR A 112 -5.61 21.14 3.13
C TYR A 112 -4.24 21.67 2.67
N PHE A 113 -3.35 20.78 2.21
CA PHE A 113 -2.02 21.13 1.73
C PHE A 113 -1.95 21.44 0.21
N ASN A 114 -3.09 21.40 -0.51
CA ASN A 114 -3.17 21.61 -1.96
C ASN A 114 -2.16 20.74 -2.75
N ILE A 115 -2.01 19.47 -2.36
CA ILE A 115 -1.07 18.55 -3.01
C ILE A 115 -1.62 18.18 -4.41
N PRO A 116 -0.88 18.45 -5.50
CA PRO A 116 -1.32 18.09 -6.84
C PRO A 116 -1.32 16.57 -7.04
N TYR A 117 -2.28 16.07 -7.82
CA TYR A 117 -2.47 14.65 -8.15
C TYR A 117 -1.96 14.30 -9.55
N ASP A 118 -1.38 15.29 -10.24
CA ASP A 118 -0.92 15.16 -11.62
C ASP A 118 0.30 14.26 -11.70
N TRP A 119 0.35 13.46 -12.75
CA TRP A 119 1.46 12.54 -13.00
C TRP A 119 2.80 13.27 -13.02
N GLU A 120 2.87 14.44 -13.66
CA GLU A 120 4.12 15.21 -13.78
C GLU A 120 4.55 15.87 -12.45
N SER A 121 3.65 15.95 -11.48
CA SER A 121 3.94 16.54 -10.16
C SER A 121 4.38 15.51 -9.12
N MET A 122 4.21 14.22 -9.39
CA MET A 122 4.56 13.15 -8.45
C MET A 122 6.04 12.76 -8.63
N PRO A 123 6.85 12.78 -7.56
CA PRO A 123 8.28 12.51 -7.69
C PRO A 123 8.52 11.07 -8.14
N ARG A 124 9.53 10.85 -9.01
CA ARG A 124 9.74 9.54 -9.65
C ARG A 124 10.10 8.42 -8.68
N CYS A 125 10.60 8.78 -7.50
CA CYS A 125 10.84 7.84 -6.41
C CYS A 125 9.56 7.15 -5.90
N CYS A 126 8.39 7.79 -5.99
CA CYS A 126 7.12 7.19 -5.58
C CYS A 126 6.74 6.00 -6.47
N TYR A 127 7.01 6.05 -7.79
CA TYR A 127 6.70 4.94 -8.71
C TYR A 127 7.62 3.73 -8.56
N SER A 128 8.86 3.96 -8.11
CA SER A 128 9.82 2.88 -7.86
C SER A 128 9.63 2.25 -6.48
N CYS A 129 8.86 2.91 -5.61
CA CYS A 129 8.72 2.57 -4.20
C CYS A 129 7.25 2.43 -3.78
N ASP A 130 6.47 1.67 -4.55
CA ASP A 130 5.20 1.10 -4.07
C ASP A 130 5.38 0.29 -2.76
N LEU A 131 6.62 -0.07 -2.40
CA LEU A 131 6.97 -0.64 -1.09
C LEU A 131 6.98 0.36 0.08
N LEU A 132 7.22 1.67 -0.14
CA LEU A 132 7.33 2.64 0.95
C LEU A 132 5.97 3.04 1.53
N TRP A 133 4.89 3.02 0.73
CA TRP A 133 3.54 3.30 1.23
C TRP A 133 3.10 2.23 2.24
N LEU A 134 3.41 0.96 1.99
CA LEU A 134 3.19 -0.13 2.95
C LEU A 134 4.04 0.05 4.22
N SER A 135 5.26 0.58 4.11
CA SER A 135 6.14 0.76 5.26
C SER A 135 5.67 1.88 6.21
N ALA A 136 5.19 3.02 5.70
CA ALA A 136 4.78 4.16 6.55
C ALA A 136 3.59 3.84 7.46
N ILE A 137 2.69 2.96 7.00
CA ILE A 137 1.57 2.46 7.79
C ILE A 137 2.03 1.39 8.80
N HIS A 138 3.00 0.55 8.42
CA HIS A 138 3.55 -0.48 9.31
C HIS A 138 4.42 0.10 10.44
N TYR A 139 4.92 1.33 10.31
CA TYR A 139 5.67 2.03 11.35
C TYR A 139 4.80 2.86 12.32
N CYS A 140 3.51 3.05 12.01
CA CYS A 140 2.55 3.73 12.88
C CYS A 140 1.58 2.77 13.62
N VAL A 141 1.78 1.45 13.48
CA VAL A 141 1.03 0.39 14.19
C VAL A 141 1.99 -0.55 14.91
#